data_AF-A0A3C1Y144-F1
#
_entry.id   AF-A0A3C1Y144-F1
#
_cell.length_a   1.000
_cell.length_b   1.000
_cell.length_c   1.000
_cell.angle_alpha   90.00
_cell.angle_beta   90.00
_cell.angle_gamma   90.00
#
_symmetry.space_group_name_H-M   'P 1'
#
loop_
_entity.id
_entity.type
_entity.pdbx_description
1 polymer ?
#
loop_
_entity_poly.entity_id
_entity_poly.type
_entity_poly.pdbx_seq_one_letter_code
_entity_poly.pdbx_strand_id
1 'polypeptide(L)'
;MTWIYRFWPARFSSLPALAFCVCVPASAAQATPPDADQPPALVWGAVPSADLYLLVASPRLSKPELQQLVADRIGRGIGDNQTITQIWSNVPEPIQLWLSIDPARLEEAKLTTDQALEALASKLGISAQSTQGIRPPHSWIYSGATREKLEAWSDAPPRLADGTIVNPSEWTTVAYRQAPEFWEDWNKVGLSLSVSAEARRDSLESVVSERLKALASHLPEDVSVLMLPAGPGLNEADGIFVTVARDE
;
A
#
# COMPACT_ATOMS: atom_id res chain seq x y z
N MET A 1 22.68 -6.91 83.07
CA MET A 1 21.54 -6.45 83.89
C MET A 1 20.28 -6.94 83.22
N THR A 2 19.72 -8.02 83.75
CA THR A 2 18.56 -8.75 83.26
C THR A 2 17.27 -8.07 83.73
N TRP A 3 16.40 -7.69 82.80
CA TRP A 3 15.03 -7.29 83.10
C TRP A 3 14.13 -8.53 83.04
N ILE A 4 13.57 -8.88 84.20
CA ILE A 4 12.42 -9.77 84.33
C ILE A 4 11.22 -8.86 84.54
N TYR A 5 10.12 -9.09 83.82
CA TYR A 5 8.82 -9.37 84.43
C TYR A 5 7.85 -9.93 83.39
N ARG A 6 7.55 -11.23 83.59
CA ARG A 6 6.27 -11.86 83.27
C ARG A 6 5.12 -10.98 83.78
N PHE A 7 3.99 -10.94 83.09
CA PHE A 7 2.75 -11.56 83.59
C PHE A 7 1.66 -11.48 82.52
N TRP A 8 1.14 -12.66 82.18
CA TRP A 8 -0.16 -12.85 81.57
C TRP A 8 -1.25 -12.59 82.63
N PRO A 9 -2.46 -12.21 82.24
CA PRO A 9 -3.52 -13.22 82.42
C PRO A 9 -4.54 -13.28 81.27
N ALA A 10 -5.13 -14.45 81.18
CA ALA A 10 -6.21 -14.85 80.30
C ALA A 10 -7.49 -14.03 80.54
N ARG A 11 -8.28 -13.79 79.48
CA ARG A 11 -9.54 -14.53 79.21
C ARG A 11 -10.40 -13.87 78.11
N PHE A 12 -10.97 -14.75 77.29
CA PHE A 12 -12.21 -14.64 76.51
C PHE A 12 -12.40 -13.44 75.57
N SER A 13 -12.49 -13.73 74.27
CA SER A 13 -13.72 -13.52 73.49
C SER A 13 -13.58 -14.17 72.13
N SER A 14 -14.38 -15.20 71.90
CA SER A 14 -14.67 -15.77 70.58
C SER A 14 -15.35 -14.70 69.73
N LEU A 15 -14.69 -14.25 68.67
CA LEU A 15 -15.27 -13.45 67.60
C LEU A 15 -15.30 -14.28 66.31
N PRO A 16 -16.41 -14.25 65.56
CA PRO A 16 -16.58 -15.05 64.36
C PRO A 16 -15.68 -14.49 63.25
N ALA A 17 -14.96 -15.38 62.57
CA ALA A 17 -14.33 -15.04 61.30
C ALA A 17 -15.44 -14.75 60.29
N LEU A 18 -15.63 -13.47 59.98
CA LEU A 18 -16.37 -13.02 58.80
C LEU A 18 -15.64 -13.57 57.57
N ALA A 19 -16.17 -14.68 57.04
CA ALA A 19 -15.85 -15.13 55.71
C ALA A 19 -16.29 -14.03 54.73
N PHE A 20 -15.33 -13.33 54.15
CA PHE A 20 -15.55 -12.57 52.93
C PHE A 20 -15.84 -13.59 51.82
N CYS A 21 -17.11 -13.92 51.62
CA CYS A 21 -17.60 -14.43 50.35
C CYS A 21 -17.44 -13.29 49.34
N VAL A 22 -16.28 -13.22 48.69
CA VAL A 22 -16.18 -12.54 47.40
C VAL A 22 -16.96 -13.42 46.43
N CYS A 23 -18.22 -13.07 46.20
CA CYS A 23 -18.98 -13.55 45.06
C CYS A 23 -18.26 -13.03 43.81
N VAL A 24 -17.30 -13.81 43.31
CA VAL A 24 -16.82 -13.64 41.94
C VAL A 24 -18.01 -14.01 41.05
N PRO A 25 -18.54 -13.13 40.20
CA PRO A 25 -19.43 -13.59 39.15
C PRO A 25 -18.60 -14.53 38.28
N ALA A 26 -18.91 -15.82 38.35
CA ALA A 26 -18.49 -16.80 37.35
C ALA A 26 -19.24 -16.46 36.05
N SER A 27 -18.84 -15.37 35.40
CA SER A 27 -19.01 -15.28 33.96
C SER A 27 -18.08 -16.33 33.40
N ALA A 28 -18.66 -17.48 33.06
CA ALA A 28 -18.09 -18.37 32.09
C ALA A 28 -17.81 -17.52 30.85
N ALA A 29 -16.57 -17.03 30.74
CA ALA A 29 -15.99 -16.75 29.46
C ALA A 29 -15.98 -18.10 28.74
N GLN A 30 -17.10 -18.42 28.08
CA GLN A 30 -17.00 -19.21 26.87
C GLN A 30 -15.99 -18.44 26.04
N ALA A 31 -14.76 -18.96 26.01
CA ALA A 31 -13.84 -18.63 24.95
C ALA A 31 -14.63 -18.91 23.68
N THR A 32 -15.15 -17.84 23.08
CA THR A 32 -15.59 -17.89 21.70
C THR A 32 -14.41 -18.54 20.99
N PRO A 33 -14.59 -19.70 20.33
CA PRO A 33 -13.55 -20.18 19.42
C PRO A 33 -13.17 -18.97 18.56
N PRO A 34 -11.88 -18.70 18.32
CA PRO A 34 -11.47 -17.51 17.57
C PRO A 34 -12.39 -17.39 16.37
N ASP A 35 -13.16 -16.30 16.34
CA ASP A 35 -14.17 -16.06 15.33
C ASP A 35 -13.54 -16.36 13.98
N ALA A 36 -14.24 -17.15 13.17
CA ALA A 36 -13.80 -17.66 11.89
C ALA A 36 -12.98 -16.63 11.10
N ASP A 37 -11.98 -17.08 10.35
CA ASP A 37 -11.11 -16.34 9.41
C ASP A 37 -11.85 -15.28 8.56
N GLN A 38 -12.34 -14.21 9.17
CA GLN A 38 -13.11 -13.16 8.52
C GLN A 38 -12.12 -12.14 7.99
N PRO A 39 -12.00 -11.95 6.67
CA PRO A 39 -11.00 -11.06 6.10
C PRO A 39 -11.09 -9.66 6.73
N PRO A 40 -9.96 -8.92 6.81
CA PRO A 40 -9.93 -7.58 7.39
C PRO A 40 -11.01 -6.70 6.77
N ALA A 41 -11.79 -6.04 7.62
CA ALA A 41 -12.80 -5.10 7.16
C ALA A 41 -12.15 -3.87 6.53
N LEU A 42 -12.74 -3.36 5.44
CA LEU A 42 -12.33 -2.10 4.83
C LEU A 42 -12.72 -0.93 5.76
N VAL A 43 -11.73 -0.13 6.16
CA VAL A 43 -11.91 1.08 6.97
C VAL A 43 -11.78 2.34 6.11
N TRP A 44 -12.77 3.23 6.17
CA TRP A 44 -12.72 4.52 5.47
C TRP A 44 -12.10 5.60 6.37
N GLY A 45 -11.13 6.35 5.86
CA GLY A 45 -10.57 7.51 6.56
C GLY A 45 -9.07 7.70 6.41
N ALA A 46 -8.49 8.48 7.32
CA ALA A 46 -7.05 8.74 7.35
C ALA A 46 -6.27 7.45 7.64
N VAL A 47 -5.23 7.22 6.84
CA VAL A 47 -4.36 6.04 6.94
C VAL A 47 -3.20 6.39 7.86
N PRO A 48 -2.86 5.58 8.89
CA PRO A 48 -1.73 5.85 9.80
C PRO A 48 -0.38 5.36 9.26
N SER A 49 -0.37 4.27 8.50
CA SER A 49 0.76 3.78 7.71
C SER A 49 0.26 2.79 6.65
N ALA A 50 1.03 2.53 5.59
CA ALA A 50 0.74 1.48 4.62
C ALA A 50 2.03 0.75 4.24
N ASP A 51 1.95 -0.56 4.00
CA ASP A 51 3.02 -1.37 3.43
C ASP A 51 2.87 -1.52 1.92
N LEU A 52 1.64 -1.37 1.40
CA LEU A 52 1.32 -1.45 -0.02
C LEU A 52 0.09 -0.59 -0.33
N TYR A 53 0.07 0.04 -1.50
CA TYR A 53 -1.08 0.77 -2.01
C TYR A 53 -1.66 0.08 -3.24
N LEU A 54 -2.99 0.08 -3.36
CA LEU A 54 -3.70 -0.24 -4.60
C LEU A 54 -4.46 1.00 -5.07
N LEU A 55 -4.31 1.35 -6.33
CA LEU A 55 -5.13 2.35 -6.99
C LEU A 55 -6.12 1.63 -7.92
N VAL A 56 -7.40 1.72 -7.59
CA VAL A 56 -8.49 1.15 -8.39
C VAL A 56 -9.11 2.26 -9.20
N ALA A 57 -9.27 2.07 -10.51
CA ALA A 57 -9.83 3.08 -11.40
C ALA A 57 -10.87 2.48 -12.35
N SER A 58 -11.90 3.26 -12.70
CA SER A 58 -12.86 2.92 -13.75
C SER A 58 -13.33 4.19 -14.47
N PRO A 59 -13.45 4.15 -15.81
CA PRO A 59 -14.01 5.24 -16.60
C PRO A 59 -15.55 5.23 -16.64
N ARG A 60 -16.21 4.16 -16.14
CA ARG A 60 -17.68 4.00 -16.25
C ARG A 60 -18.40 4.01 -14.91
N LEU A 61 -17.82 3.38 -13.90
CA LEU A 61 -18.40 3.36 -12.56
C LEU A 61 -18.28 4.74 -11.93
N SER A 62 -19.35 5.21 -11.32
CA SER A 62 -19.31 6.38 -10.45
C SER A 62 -18.45 6.11 -9.21
N LYS A 63 -17.99 7.18 -8.54
CA LYS A 63 -17.20 7.05 -7.30
C LYS A 63 -17.89 6.15 -6.25
N PRO A 64 -19.19 6.28 -5.92
CA PRO A 64 -19.84 5.40 -4.95
C PRO A 64 -19.92 3.94 -5.39
N GLU A 65 -20.19 3.68 -6.68
CA GLU A 65 -20.22 2.31 -7.22
C GLU A 65 -18.84 1.65 -7.15
N LEU A 66 -17.79 2.42 -7.47
CA LEU A 66 -16.41 1.96 -7.38
C LEU A 66 -16.01 1.67 -5.93
N GLN A 67 -16.41 2.52 -4.98
CA GLN A 67 -16.19 2.30 -3.54
C GLN A 67 -16.90 1.03 -3.05
N GLN A 68 -18.14 0.78 -3.49
CA GLN A 68 -18.89 -0.42 -3.14
C GLN A 68 -18.22 -1.68 -3.71
N LEU A 69 -17.80 -1.65 -4.97
CA LEU A 69 -17.08 -2.75 -5.62
C LEU A 69 -15.76 -3.05 -4.88
N VAL A 70 -15.04 -2.01 -4.50
CA VAL A 70 -13.81 -2.11 -3.73
C VAL A 70 -14.07 -2.80 -2.39
N ALA A 71 -15.12 -2.40 -1.66
CA ALA A 71 -15.47 -3.01 -0.37
C ALA A 71 -15.91 -4.47 -0.51
N ASP A 72 -16.78 -4.78 -1.48
CA ASP A 72 -17.48 -6.07 -1.55
C ASP A 72 -16.71 -7.15 -2.29
N ARG A 73 -15.76 -6.77 -3.17
CA ARG A 73 -15.04 -7.71 -4.03
C ARG A 73 -13.55 -7.63 -3.81
N ILE A 74 -12.95 -6.45 -4.01
CA ILE A 74 -11.50 -6.31 -3.99
C ILE A 74 -10.97 -6.48 -2.55
N GLY A 75 -11.43 -5.67 -1.60
CA GLY A 75 -10.98 -5.71 -0.20
C GLY A 75 -11.19 -7.09 0.44
N ARG A 76 -12.38 -7.68 0.27
CA ARG A 76 -12.66 -9.05 0.76
C ARG A 76 -11.83 -10.12 0.06
N GLY A 77 -11.59 -9.99 -1.25
CA GLY A 77 -10.89 -11.00 -2.03
C GLY A 77 -9.38 -10.98 -1.85
N ILE A 78 -8.80 -9.81 -1.54
CA ILE A 78 -7.37 -9.70 -1.23
C ILE A 78 -7.09 -9.92 0.26
N GLY A 79 -8.03 -9.65 1.15
CA GLY A 79 -7.84 -9.76 2.60
C GLY A 79 -7.76 -11.21 3.09
N ASP A 80 -6.81 -11.49 3.97
CA ASP A 80 -6.83 -12.64 4.87
C ASP A 80 -6.21 -12.23 6.21
N ASN A 81 -6.73 -12.76 7.31
CA ASN A 81 -6.25 -12.36 8.64
C ASN A 81 -4.82 -12.85 8.96
N GLN A 82 -4.26 -13.71 8.11
CA GLN A 82 -2.92 -14.25 8.28
C GLN A 82 -1.84 -13.31 7.73
N THR A 83 -2.14 -12.58 6.64
CA THR A 83 -1.15 -11.74 5.95
C THR A 83 -1.54 -10.26 6.01
N ILE A 84 -2.81 -9.93 5.75
CA ILE A 84 -3.30 -8.55 5.72
C ILE A 84 -4.13 -8.29 6.96
N THR A 85 -3.61 -7.48 7.88
CA THR A 85 -4.27 -7.21 9.16
C THR A 85 -5.30 -6.09 9.04
N GLN A 86 -5.12 -5.18 8.09
CA GLN A 86 -6.03 -4.07 7.88
C GLN A 86 -5.98 -3.54 6.43
N ILE A 87 -7.16 -3.15 5.94
CA ILE A 87 -7.34 -2.48 4.65
C ILE A 87 -8.00 -1.13 4.94
N TRP A 88 -7.36 -0.04 4.56
CA TRP A 88 -7.98 1.28 4.55
C TRP A 88 -8.30 1.70 3.13
N SER A 89 -9.28 2.59 2.97
CA SER A 89 -9.38 3.42 1.79
C SER A 89 -9.10 4.87 2.16
N ASN A 90 -8.14 5.47 1.44
CA ASN A 90 -7.74 6.86 1.59
C ASN A 90 -8.55 7.77 0.67
N VAL A 91 -9.06 8.85 1.25
CA VAL A 91 -9.60 10.00 0.51
C VAL A 91 -8.99 11.27 1.12
N PRO A 92 -8.29 12.12 0.33
CA PRO A 92 -7.97 11.94 -1.09
C PRO A 92 -6.94 10.82 -1.33
N GLU A 93 -6.88 10.32 -2.56
CA GLU A 93 -5.85 9.39 -3.03
C GLU A 93 -4.45 10.03 -2.93
N PRO A 94 -3.40 9.22 -2.73
CA PRO A 94 -2.05 9.74 -2.51
C PRO A 94 -1.50 10.35 -3.80
N ILE A 95 -0.78 11.46 -3.69
CA ILE A 95 -0.15 12.13 -4.82
C ILE A 95 1.26 11.54 -5.00
N GLN A 96 1.62 11.18 -6.22
CA GLN A 96 2.87 10.51 -6.55
C GLN A 96 3.56 11.21 -7.71
N LEU A 97 4.87 11.01 -7.84
CA LEU A 97 5.62 11.55 -8.97
C LEU A 97 5.46 10.62 -10.18
N TRP A 98 4.86 11.15 -11.24
CA TRP A 98 4.64 10.48 -12.51
C TRP A 98 5.49 11.11 -13.60
N LEU A 99 6.11 10.26 -14.41
CA LEU A 99 6.78 10.58 -15.65
C LEU A 99 6.00 9.94 -16.79
N SER A 100 5.33 10.76 -17.61
CA SER A 100 4.66 10.31 -18.83
C SER A 100 5.65 10.38 -19.99
N ILE A 101 5.80 9.28 -20.72
CA ILE A 101 6.51 9.20 -22.00
C ILE A 101 5.53 9.60 -23.11
N ASP A 102 5.87 10.62 -23.89
CA ASP A 102 5.15 11.01 -25.10
C ASP A 102 5.59 10.09 -26.25
N PRO A 103 4.73 9.20 -26.74
CA PRO A 103 5.09 8.23 -27.78
C PRO A 103 5.52 8.88 -29.10
N ALA A 104 4.86 9.98 -29.52
CA ALA A 104 5.20 10.67 -30.75
C ALA A 104 6.59 11.31 -30.67
N ARG A 105 6.90 11.97 -29.56
CA ARG A 105 8.24 12.56 -29.34
C ARG A 105 9.33 11.50 -29.18
N LEU A 106 8.99 10.36 -28.57
CA LEU A 106 9.92 9.24 -28.46
C LEU A 106 10.26 8.66 -29.85
N GLU A 107 9.26 8.57 -30.74
CA GLU A 107 9.46 8.17 -32.13
C GLU A 107 10.29 9.18 -32.91
N GLU A 108 10.03 10.49 -32.75
CA GLU A 108 10.85 11.56 -33.34
C GLU A 108 12.32 11.48 -32.89
N ALA A 109 12.55 11.13 -31.63
CA ALA A 109 13.87 10.87 -31.07
C ALA A 109 14.48 9.53 -31.54
N LYS A 110 13.74 8.72 -32.30
CA LYS A 110 14.11 7.37 -32.78
C LYS A 110 14.47 6.41 -31.65
N LEU A 111 13.77 6.53 -30.53
CA LEU A 111 13.95 5.70 -29.36
C LEU A 111 12.80 4.72 -29.21
N THR A 112 13.11 3.54 -28.68
CA THR A 112 12.11 2.60 -28.18
C THR A 112 11.80 2.88 -26.70
N THR A 113 10.66 2.40 -26.21
CA THR A 113 10.34 2.48 -24.78
C THR A 113 11.40 1.82 -23.91
N ASP A 114 11.96 0.68 -24.35
CA ASP A 114 13.02 -0.01 -23.60
C ASP A 114 14.31 0.84 -23.51
N GLN A 115 14.70 1.51 -24.60
CA GLN A 115 15.85 2.43 -24.59
C GLN A 115 15.58 3.65 -23.71
N ALA A 116 14.37 4.19 -23.72
CA ALA A 116 13.96 5.24 -22.80
C ALA A 116 14.11 4.77 -21.33
N LEU A 117 13.59 3.60 -20.99
CA LEU A 117 13.70 3.03 -19.65
C LEU A 117 15.15 2.75 -19.24
N GLU A 118 16.00 2.32 -20.17
CA GLU A 118 17.44 2.12 -19.95
C GLU A 118 18.16 3.44 -19.68
N ALA A 119 17.90 4.48 -20.48
CA ALA A 119 18.48 5.81 -20.27
C ALA A 119 18.16 6.34 -18.87
N LEU A 120 16.90 6.21 -18.47
CA LEU A 120 16.42 6.56 -17.13
C LEU A 120 17.12 5.72 -16.04
N ALA A 121 17.21 4.40 -16.24
CA ALA A 121 17.82 3.49 -15.28
C ALA A 121 19.31 3.78 -15.05
N SER A 122 20.08 4.02 -16.12
CA SER A 122 21.52 4.29 -16.06
C SER A 122 21.85 5.51 -15.20
N LYS A 123 20.96 6.51 -15.21
CA LYS A 123 21.12 7.75 -14.44
C LYS A 123 20.62 7.63 -13.01
N LEU A 124 19.47 6.98 -12.80
CA LEU A 124 18.91 6.78 -11.46
C LEU A 124 19.72 5.76 -10.65
N GLY A 125 20.51 4.91 -11.31
CA GLY A 125 21.22 3.79 -10.71
C GLY A 125 20.26 2.69 -10.23
N ILE A 126 19.04 2.67 -10.77
CA ILE A 126 17.93 1.80 -10.37
C ILE A 126 17.27 1.30 -11.65
N SER A 127 17.05 0.00 -11.76
CA SER A 127 16.35 -0.59 -12.91
C SER A 127 14.84 -0.36 -12.81
N ALA A 128 14.19 -0.16 -13.95
CA ALA A 128 12.74 -0.11 -14.03
C ALA A 128 12.13 -1.48 -13.67
N GLN A 129 11.06 -1.46 -12.88
CA GLN A 129 10.25 -2.65 -12.57
C GLN A 129 8.87 -2.48 -13.17
N SER A 130 8.36 -3.47 -13.89
CA SER A 130 6.99 -3.41 -14.42
C SER A 130 6.00 -3.44 -13.27
N THR A 131 5.08 -2.47 -13.26
CA THR A 131 4.04 -2.40 -12.24
C THR A 131 3.06 -3.57 -12.38
N GLN A 132 2.51 -4.02 -11.27
CA GLN A 132 1.60 -5.16 -11.20
C GLN A 132 0.15 -4.72 -11.00
N GLY A 133 -0.81 -5.60 -11.28
CA GLY A 133 -2.23 -5.36 -11.01
C GLY A 133 -3.18 -6.07 -11.96
N ILE A 134 -4.41 -5.56 -12.07
CA ILE A 134 -5.46 -6.08 -12.97
C ILE A 134 -5.63 -5.10 -14.11
N ARG A 135 -5.35 -5.55 -15.34
CA ARG A 135 -5.34 -4.70 -16.53
C ARG A 135 -4.61 -3.37 -16.24
N PRO A 136 -3.39 -3.44 -15.66
CA PRO A 136 -2.64 -2.23 -15.41
C PRO A 136 -2.29 -1.59 -16.76
N PRO A 137 -2.12 -0.27 -16.77
CA PRO A 137 -1.55 0.39 -17.93
C PRO A 137 -0.11 -0.06 -18.17
N HIS A 138 0.44 0.30 -19.33
CA HIS A 138 1.85 0.09 -19.62
C HIS A 138 2.69 1.05 -18.76
N SER A 139 3.01 0.59 -17.55
CA SER A 139 3.72 1.36 -16.55
C SER A 139 4.84 0.60 -15.84
N TRP A 140 5.79 1.37 -15.34
CA TRP A 140 6.96 0.92 -14.61
C TRP A 140 7.20 1.80 -13.39
N ILE A 141 8.03 1.34 -12.47
CA ILE A 141 8.50 2.11 -11.33
C ILE A 141 10.01 2.00 -11.18
N TYR A 142 10.64 3.10 -10.84
CA TYR A 142 11.99 3.13 -10.26
C TYR A 142 11.87 3.24 -8.74
N SER A 143 11.76 2.09 -8.06
CA SER A 143 11.56 2.03 -6.60
C SER A 143 12.74 2.67 -5.86
N GLY A 144 12.46 3.57 -4.91
CA GLY A 144 13.47 4.34 -4.17
C GLY A 144 14.14 5.48 -4.97
N ALA A 145 13.67 5.77 -6.18
CA ALA A 145 14.09 6.98 -6.91
C ALA A 145 13.41 8.23 -6.35
N THR A 146 14.15 9.34 -6.27
CA THR A 146 13.66 10.62 -5.77
C THR A 146 13.67 11.68 -6.88
N ARG A 147 12.84 12.71 -6.73
CA ARG A 147 12.76 13.82 -7.70
C ARG A 147 14.11 14.49 -7.90
N GLU A 148 14.92 14.64 -6.86
CA GLU A 148 16.23 15.31 -6.93
C GLU A 148 17.19 14.57 -7.86
N LYS A 149 17.12 13.22 -7.90
CA LYS A 149 17.89 12.41 -8.85
C LYS A 149 17.44 12.63 -10.30
N LEU A 150 16.16 12.94 -10.50
CA LEU A 150 15.55 13.29 -11.78
C LEU A 150 15.94 14.70 -12.21
N GLU A 151 15.92 15.68 -11.32
CA GLU A 151 16.22 17.07 -11.64
C GLU A 151 17.71 17.30 -11.94
N ALA A 152 18.59 16.49 -11.35
CA ALA A 152 20.01 16.43 -11.72
C ALA A 152 20.28 15.93 -13.17
N TRP A 153 19.23 15.69 -13.96
CA TRP A 153 19.32 15.39 -15.40
C TRP A 153 19.72 16.58 -16.26
N SER A 154 19.35 17.82 -15.90
CA SER A 154 19.67 19.02 -16.70
C SER A 154 21.17 19.20 -16.92
N ASP A 155 21.97 18.75 -15.96
CA ASP A 155 23.40 19.04 -15.90
C ASP A 155 24.26 17.97 -16.60
N ALA A 156 23.72 16.76 -16.82
CA ALA A 156 24.41 15.66 -17.49
C ALA A 156 23.40 14.64 -18.03
N PRO A 157 23.03 14.72 -19.32
CA PRO A 157 22.06 13.81 -19.93
C PRO A 157 22.56 12.35 -19.93
N PRO A 158 21.66 11.36 -19.74
CA PRO A 158 22.02 9.95 -19.78
C PRO A 158 22.59 9.54 -21.15
N ARG A 159 23.39 8.47 -21.11
CA ARG A 159 23.98 7.86 -22.29
C ARG A 159 23.56 6.39 -22.35
N LEU A 160 23.01 5.97 -23.48
CA LEU A 160 22.69 4.57 -23.75
C LEU A 160 23.95 3.71 -23.86
N ALA A 161 23.81 2.39 -23.77
CA ALA A 161 24.93 1.46 -23.93
C ALA A 161 25.70 1.62 -25.27
N ASP A 162 25.02 2.07 -26.32
CA ASP A 162 25.60 2.33 -27.64
C ASP A 162 26.36 3.67 -27.75
N GLY A 163 26.34 4.46 -26.68
CA GLY A 163 27.01 5.75 -26.61
C GLY A 163 26.14 6.96 -26.98
N THR A 164 24.89 6.76 -27.38
CA THR A 164 23.93 7.83 -27.71
C THR A 164 23.57 8.64 -26.47
N ILE A 165 23.67 9.96 -26.55
CA ILE A 165 23.22 10.86 -25.49
C ILE A 165 21.73 11.14 -25.70
N VAL A 166 20.93 10.94 -24.66
CA VAL A 166 19.48 11.12 -24.70
C VAL A 166 19.09 12.12 -23.62
N ASN A 167 18.19 13.05 -23.94
CA ASN A 167 17.62 13.96 -22.96
C ASN A 167 16.16 13.57 -22.69
N PRO A 168 15.84 12.98 -21.52
CA PRO A 168 14.47 12.58 -21.20
C PRO A 168 13.45 13.72 -21.27
N SER A 169 13.85 14.97 -21.02
CA SER A 169 12.92 16.11 -21.11
C SER A 169 12.38 16.38 -22.52
N GLU A 170 12.97 15.78 -23.56
CA GLU A 170 12.51 15.90 -24.95
C GLU A 170 11.26 15.06 -25.21
N TRP A 171 11.12 13.92 -24.54
CA TRP A 171 10.06 12.93 -24.77
C TRP A 171 9.30 12.55 -23.49
N THR A 172 9.51 13.28 -22.39
CA THR A 172 8.80 13.03 -21.13
C THR A 172 8.22 14.29 -20.52
N THR A 173 7.15 14.12 -19.75
CA THR A 173 6.62 15.14 -18.84
C THR A 173 6.57 14.59 -17.42
N VAL A 174 6.98 15.41 -16.44
CA VAL A 174 7.03 15.02 -15.03
C VAL A 174 5.99 15.83 -14.26
N ALA A 175 5.14 15.17 -13.48
CA ALA A 175 4.08 15.80 -12.72
C ALA A 175 3.74 15.04 -11.43
N TYR A 176 3.29 15.77 -10.42
CA TYR A 176 2.68 15.17 -9.23
C TYR A 176 1.20 14.91 -9.52
N ARG A 177 0.81 13.64 -9.52
CA ARG A 177 -0.55 13.20 -9.86
C ARG A 177 -0.98 12.05 -8.97
N GLN A 178 -2.28 11.87 -8.77
CA GLN A 178 -2.83 10.74 -8.00
C GLN A 178 -2.83 9.42 -8.77
N ALA A 179 -2.65 9.52 -10.08
CA ALA A 179 -2.84 8.44 -11.04
C ALA A 179 -2.03 8.76 -12.29
N PRO A 180 -1.77 7.75 -13.15
CA PRO A 180 -1.23 8.03 -14.46
C PRO A 180 -2.20 8.88 -15.29
N GLU A 181 -1.66 9.59 -16.28
CA GLU A 181 -2.35 10.64 -17.04
C GLU A 181 -3.68 10.20 -17.68
N PHE A 182 -3.72 9.03 -18.33
CA PHE A 182 -4.95 8.50 -18.94
C PHE A 182 -6.04 8.10 -17.93
N TRP A 183 -5.73 8.09 -16.62
CA TRP A 183 -6.70 7.89 -15.53
C TRP A 183 -7.09 9.20 -14.86
N GLU A 184 -6.65 10.37 -15.33
CA GLU A 184 -6.98 11.64 -14.66
C GLU A 184 -8.49 11.84 -14.54
N ASP A 185 -9.22 11.64 -15.64
CA ASP A 185 -10.69 11.80 -15.69
C ASP A 185 -11.47 10.58 -15.19
N TRP A 186 -10.79 9.52 -14.75
CA TRP A 186 -11.47 8.31 -14.29
C TRP A 186 -11.87 8.45 -12.82
N ASN A 187 -12.94 7.76 -12.42
CA ASN A 187 -13.21 7.58 -11.00
C ASN A 187 -12.14 6.65 -10.42
N LYS A 188 -11.59 7.03 -9.26
CA LYS A 188 -10.47 6.35 -8.61
C LYS A 188 -10.81 6.04 -7.16
N VAL A 189 -10.25 5.00 -6.58
CA VAL A 189 -10.29 4.70 -5.14
C VAL A 189 -8.93 4.12 -4.76
N GLY A 190 -8.28 4.75 -3.78
CA GLY A 190 -7.05 4.22 -3.20
C GLY A 190 -7.37 3.25 -2.05
N LEU A 191 -6.56 2.19 -1.96
CA LEU A 191 -6.52 1.27 -0.84
C LEU A 191 -5.11 1.25 -0.26
N SER A 192 -5.03 1.27 1.06
CA SER A 192 -3.80 1.07 1.81
C SER A 192 -3.89 -0.25 2.55
N LEU A 193 -2.83 -1.05 2.48
CA LEU A 193 -2.74 -2.35 3.12
C LEU A 193 -1.65 -2.31 4.18
N SER A 194 -1.95 -2.83 5.37
CA SER A 194 -0.93 -3.15 6.38
C SER A 194 -0.86 -4.64 6.60
N VAL A 195 0.37 -5.10 6.84
CA VAL A 195 0.64 -6.50 7.15
C VAL A 195 0.94 -6.73 8.62
N SER A 196 0.77 -7.97 9.07
CA SER A 196 1.29 -8.38 10.38
C SER A 196 2.82 -8.32 10.36
N ALA A 197 3.44 -8.03 11.50
CA ALA A 197 4.90 -7.97 11.61
C ALA A 197 5.58 -9.33 11.32
N GLU A 198 4.82 -10.43 11.35
CA GLU A 198 5.28 -11.79 11.08
C GLU A 198 5.21 -12.15 9.58
N ALA A 199 4.29 -11.51 8.83
CA ALA A 199 4.24 -11.61 7.39
C ALA A 199 5.38 -10.76 6.80
N ARG A 200 6.35 -11.41 6.16
CA ARG A 200 7.48 -10.71 5.53
C ARG A 200 6.96 -9.75 4.45
N ARG A 201 7.29 -8.46 4.58
CA ARG A 201 7.00 -7.41 3.59
C ARG A 201 7.38 -7.84 2.16
N ASP A 202 8.48 -8.56 1.99
CA ASP A 202 8.97 -9.08 0.70
C ASP A 202 8.01 -10.06 0.00
N SER A 203 7.06 -10.66 0.72
CA SER A 203 6.06 -11.57 0.16
C SER A 203 4.71 -10.90 -0.12
N LEU A 204 4.47 -9.70 0.40
CA LEU A 204 3.18 -9.04 0.32
C LEU A 204 2.77 -8.73 -1.12
N GLU A 205 3.68 -8.15 -1.89
CA GLU A 205 3.42 -7.81 -3.30
C GLU A 205 3.04 -9.06 -4.10
N SER A 206 3.75 -10.17 -3.90
CA SER A 206 3.47 -11.43 -4.56
C SER A 206 2.11 -12.02 -4.15
N VAL A 207 1.81 -12.05 -2.84
CA VAL A 207 0.53 -12.55 -2.32
C VAL A 207 -0.65 -11.73 -2.86
N VAL A 208 -0.55 -10.41 -2.82
CA VAL A 208 -1.61 -9.51 -3.33
C VAL A 208 -1.74 -9.63 -4.83
N SER A 209 -0.62 -9.72 -5.57
CA SER A 209 -0.64 -9.94 -7.03
C SER A 209 -1.37 -11.22 -7.41
N GLU A 210 -1.07 -12.35 -6.77
CA GLU A 210 -1.76 -13.62 -7.04
C GLU A 210 -3.26 -13.56 -6.73
N ARG A 211 -3.65 -12.88 -5.64
CA ARG A 211 -5.07 -12.69 -5.31
C ARG A 211 -5.78 -11.79 -6.31
N LEU A 212 -5.15 -10.70 -6.73
CA LEU A 212 -5.68 -9.82 -7.76
C LEU A 212 -5.86 -10.58 -9.10
N LYS A 213 -4.91 -11.43 -9.48
CA LYS A 213 -5.05 -12.30 -10.66
C LYS A 213 -6.26 -13.22 -10.56
N ALA A 214 -6.49 -13.85 -9.40
CA ALA A 214 -7.66 -14.69 -9.17
C ALA A 214 -8.99 -13.91 -9.24
N LEU A 215 -8.98 -12.64 -8.85
CA LEU A 215 -10.15 -11.75 -8.91
C LEU A 215 -10.43 -11.20 -10.31
N ALA A 216 -9.44 -11.15 -11.20
CA ALA A 216 -9.51 -10.44 -12.47
C ALA A 216 -10.71 -10.83 -13.35
N SER A 217 -11.07 -12.12 -13.40
CA SER A 217 -12.22 -12.63 -14.17
C SER A 217 -13.59 -12.31 -13.57
N HIS A 218 -13.63 -11.81 -12.34
CA HIS A 218 -14.85 -11.49 -11.59
C HIS A 218 -15.10 -9.98 -11.48
N LEU A 219 -14.16 -9.16 -11.97
CA LEU A 219 -14.31 -7.70 -12.00
C LEU A 219 -14.85 -7.23 -13.35
N PRO A 220 -15.65 -6.16 -13.39
CA PRO A 220 -16.05 -5.52 -14.65
C PRO A 220 -14.85 -5.21 -15.54
N GLU A 221 -15.00 -5.35 -16.85
CA GLU A 221 -13.89 -5.20 -17.81
C GLU A 221 -13.23 -3.82 -17.80
N ASP A 222 -13.99 -2.79 -17.41
CA ASP A 222 -13.55 -1.41 -17.32
C ASP A 222 -12.87 -1.05 -15.98
N VAL A 223 -12.81 -1.98 -15.03
CA VAL A 223 -12.08 -1.78 -13.78
C VAL A 223 -10.61 -2.16 -13.96
N SER A 224 -9.71 -1.25 -13.66
CA SER A 224 -8.29 -1.51 -13.56
C SER A 224 -7.82 -1.36 -12.11
N VAL A 225 -6.82 -2.15 -11.75
CA VAL A 225 -6.14 -2.07 -10.45
C VAL A 225 -4.66 -1.94 -10.71
N LEU A 226 -4.03 -0.95 -10.10
CA LEU A 226 -2.58 -0.75 -10.12
C LEU A 226 -2.03 -0.91 -8.71
N MET A 227 -0.99 -1.73 -8.56
CA MET A 227 -0.30 -1.93 -7.30
C MET A 227 0.92 -1.02 -7.23
N LEU A 228 1.06 -0.33 -6.10
CA LEU A 228 2.02 0.76 -5.89
C LEU A 228 2.74 0.52 -4.56
N PRO A 229 4.09 0.49 -4.52
CA PRO A 229 4.83 0.34 -3.27
C PRO A 229 4.60 1.56 -2.36
N ALA A 230 4.47 1.30 -1.07
CA ALA A 230 4.30 2.35 -0.07
C ALA A 230 5.65 2.89 0.39
N GLY A 231 5.81 4.22 0.38
CA GLY A 231 6.94 4.88 1.00
C GLY A 231 6.84 4.99 2.52
N PRO A 232 7.92 5.47 3.16
CA PRO A 232 7.93 5.73 4.61
C PRO A 232 6.91 6.80 5.03
N GLY A 233 6.48 7.64 4.09
CA GLY A 233 5.43 8.65 4.27
C GLY A 233 4.08 8.21 3.69
N LEU A 234 3.00 8.55 4.39
CA LEU A 234 1.62 8.23 4.03
C LEU A 234 1.13 8.77 2.67
N ASN A 235 1.81 9.78 2.14
CA ASN A 235 1.44 10.47 0.90
C ASN A 235 2.58 10.45 -0.12
N GLU A 236 3.60 9.62 0.11
CA GLU A 236 4.78 9.56 -0.74
C GLU A 236 4.91 8.14 -1.29
N ALA A 237 4.94 8.03 -2.61
CA ALA A 237 5.37 6.81 -3.24
C ALA A 237 6.86 6.59 -3.01
N ASP A 238 7.26 5.34 -2.79
CA ASP A 238 8.67 4.96 -2.76
C ASP A 238 9.23 4.82 -4.18
N GLY A 239 9.21 5.90 -4.96
CA GLY A 239 9.75 5.89 -6.31
C GLY A 239 9.10 6.85 -7.29
N ILE A 240 9.55 6.71 -8.54
CA ILE A 240 9.07 7.47 -9.68
C ILE A 240 8.36 6.51 -10.62
N PHE A 241 7.09 6.77 -10.89
CA PHE A 241 6.31 5.97 -11.82
C PHE A 241 6.49 6.48 -13.24
N VAL A 242 6.59 5.55 -14.17
CA VAL A 242 6.67 5.81 -15.60
C VAL A 242 5.46 5.20 -16.27
N THR A 243 4.88 5.93 -17.21
CA THR A 243 3.87 5.40 -18.12
C THR A 243 4.10 5.89 -19.53
N VAL A 244 3.61 5.14 -20.53
CA VAL A 244 3.46 5.68 -21.89
C VAL A 244 2.11 6.39 -21.98
N ALA A 245 2.08 7.62 -22.48
CA ALA A 245 0.85 8.34 -22.80
C ALA A 245 0.12 7.66 -23.97
N ARG A 246 -1.18 7.89 -24.12
CA ARG A 246 -1.90 7.38 -25.29
C ARG A 246 -1.55 8.22 -26.52
N ASP A 247 -1.36 7.57 -27.65
CA ASP A 247 -1.47 8.23 -28.96
C ASP A 247 -2.91 8.76 -29.07
N GLU A 248 -3.07 10.09 -29.14
CA GLU A 248 -4.36 10.74 -29.42
C GLU A 248 -4.73 10.67 -30.91
#